data_AF-A0A3B1BCI6-F1
#
_entry.id   AF-A0A3B1BCI6-F1
#
_cell.length_a   1.000
_cell.length_b   1.000
_cell.length_c   1.000
_cell.angle_alpha   90.00
_cell.angle_beta   90.00
_cell.angle_gamma   90.00
#
_symmetry.space_group_name_H-M   'P 1'
#
loop_
_entity.id
_entity.type
_entity.pdbx_description
1 polymer ?
#
loop_
_entity_poly.entity_id
_entity_poly.type
_entity_poly.pdbx_seq_one_letter_code
_entity_poly.pdbx_strand_id
1 'polypeptide(L)'
;MNLKKIVDLTNRVAYFSVALLAYWVFVFVVITVFDLKVFRENITQAFYMSILGIFALLGGAIILNIMLNMTRISGCMEAKESSNTATHGTKKRNIVLAIGIFPVIVALLFLGDYASSLKKKEHLVGAAEYLASENKESIKLLINYEFEETYIEKTADVLKILTQVEKKFPDIRVVVQDSVGDNNVFLFFGKWHNSKDEKIFKKEDYIFPASQEDREYLKRVFSSSYSEIKFSAHDGKYELYFPIREHGRVIVLYLTDRQRYGKLGS
;
A
#
# COMPACT_ATOMS: atom_id res chain seq x y z
N MET A 1 22.19 2.45 -45.86
CA MET A 1 22.26 1.68 -44.60
C MET A 1 22.29 0.19 -44.94
N ASN A 2 23.16 -0.62 -44.33
CA ASN A 2 23.32 -2.03 -44.72
C ASN A 2 22.11 -2.86 -44.23
N LEU A 3 21.33 -3.45 -45.15
CA LEU A 3 20.10 -4.21 -44.87
C LEU A 3 20.30 -5.27 -43.77
N LYS A 4 21.48 -5.92 -43.76
CA LYS A 4 21.86 -6.91 -42.75
C LYS A 4 21.92 -6.32 -41.34
N LYS A 5 22.46 -5.10 -41.19
CA LYS A 5 22.52 -4.39 -39.89
C LYS A 5 21.13 -4.02 -39.37
N ILE A 6 20.20 -3.70 -40.26
CA ILE A 6 18.81 -3.38 -39.89
C ILE A 6 18.11 -4.64 -39.37
N VAL A 7 18.22 -5.76 -40.09
CA VAL A 7 17.65 -7.06 -39.67
C VAL A 7 18.22 -7.50 -38.32
N ASP A 8 19.53 -7.37 -38.12
CA ASP A 8 20.17 -7.72 -36.84
C ASP A 8 19.68 -6.83 -35.69
N LEU A 9 19.49 -5.53 -35.93
CA LEU A 9 18.95 -4.60 -34.93
C LEU A 9 17.50 -4.94 -34.59
N THR A 10 16.66 -5.16 -35.59
CA THR A 10 15.26 -5.54 -35.43
C THR A 10 15.10 -6.83 -34.64
N ASN A 11 15.93 -7.85 -34.93
CA ASN A 11 15.97 -9.08 -34.16
C ASN A 11 16.35 -8.84 -32.70
N ARG A 12 17.37 -8.01 -32.43
CA ARG A 12 17.73 -7.65 -31.05
C ARG A 12 16.59 -6.96 -30.33
N VAL A 13 15.96 -5.96 -30.94
CA VAL A 13 14.81 -5.24 -30.36
C VAL A 13 13.69 -6.22 -30.02
N ALA A 14 13.35 -7.15 -30.91
CA ALA A 14 12.34 -8.18 -30.64
C ALA A 14 12.71 -9.04 -29.41
N TYR A 15 13.94 -9.53 -29.32
CA TYR A 15 14.40 -10.30 -28.16
C TYR A 15 14.36 -9.49 -26.85
N PHE A 16 14.77 -8.22 -26.89
CA PHE A 16 14.71 -7.33 -25.73
C PHE A 16 13.26 -7.04 -25.31
N SER A 17 12.34 -6.83 -26.25
CA SER A 17 10.91 -6.62 -25.96
C SER A 17 10.28 -7.84 -25.29
N VAL A 18 10.59 -9.06 -25.75
CA VAL A 18 10.10 -10.29 -25.10
C VAL A 18 10.67 -10.43 -23.68
N ALA A 19 11.96 -10.18 -23.49
CA ALA A 19 12.58 -10.23 -22.17
C ALA A 19 11.97 -9.17 -21.22
N LEU A 20 11.76 -7.95 -21.71
CA LEU A 20 11.15 -6.86 -20.94
C LEU A 20 9.72 -7.21 -20.52
N LEU A 21 8.93 -7.84 -21.41
CA LEU A 21 7.60 -8.34 -21.08
C LEU A 21 7.66 -9.38 -19.95
N ALA A 22 8.62 -10.32 -20.01
CA ALA A 22 8.79 -11.33 -18.97
C ALA A 22 9.14 -10.70 -17.60
N TYR A 23 10.07 -9.74 -17.56
CA TYR A 23 10.37 -8.99 -16.33
C TYR A 23 9.17 -8.20 -15.82
N TRP A 24 8.39 -7.60 -16.73
CA TRP A 24 7.22 -6.83 -16.35
C TRP A 24 6.12 -7.71 -15.74
N VAL A 25 5.85 -8.88 -16.35
CA VAL A 25 4.95 -9.89 -15.78
C VAL A 25 5.44 -10.33 -14.40
N PHE A 26 6.75 -10.55 -14.24
CA PHE A 26 7.32 -10.90 -12.94
C PHE A 26 7.10 -9.79 -11.89
N VAL A 27 7.39 -8.53 -12.22
CA VAL A 27 7.13 -7.37 -11.35
C VAL A 27 5.66 -7.33 -10.93
N PHE A 28 4.74 -7.51 -11.87
CA PHE A 28 3.31 -7.51 -11.61
C PHE A 28 2.88 -8.64 -10.66
N VAL A 29 3.41 -9.86 -10.87
CA VAL A 29 3.15 -11.00 -9.98
C VAL A 29 3.67 -10.71 -8.57
N VAL A 30 4.90 -10.19 -8.43
CA VAL A 30 5.47 -9.85 -7.12
C VAL A 30 4.63 -8.80 -6.41
N ILE A 31 4.25 -7.71 -7.11
CA ILE A 31 3.39 -6.67 -6.55
C ILE A 31 2.05 -7.24 -6.10
N THR A 32 1.43 -8.13 -6.89
CA THR A 32 0.10 -8.68 -6.60
C THR A 32 0.14 -9.71 -5.47
N VAL A 33 1.13 -10.60 -5.46
CA VAL A 33 1.25 -11.68 -4.45
C VAL A 33 1.62 -11.12 -3.09
N PHE A 34 2.51 -10.12 -3.04
CA PHE A 34 2.96 -9.51 -1.79
C PHE A 34 2.18 -8.24 -1.42
N ASP A 35 1.16 -7.87 -2.19
CA ASP A 35 0.37 -6.63 -2.01
C ASP A 35 1.22 -5.36 -1.85
N LEU A 36 2.31 -5.26 -2.64
CA LEU A 36 3.25 -4.15 -2.53
C LEU A 36 2.62 -2.85 -3.07
N LYS A 37 2.68 -1.78 -2.29
CA LYS A 37 2.06 -0.49 -2.62
C LYS A 37 3.03 0.46 -3.32
N VAL A 38 3.84 -0.09 -4.22
CA VAL A 38 4.76 0.69 -5.06
C VAL A 38 3.95 1.35 -6.18
N PHE A 39 4.10 2.66 -6.37
CA PHE A 39 3.46 3.45 -7.44
C PHE A 39 1.95 3.72 -7.32
N ARG A 40 1.41 3.89 -6.11
CA ARG A 40 -0.04 4.11 -5.80
C ARG A 40 -0.86 4.93 -6.82
N GLU A 41 -0.29 5.97 -7.41
CA GLU A 41 -0.95 6.77 -8.44
C GLU A 41 -0.57 6.25 -9.84
N ASN A 42 -1.59 5.91 -10.63
CA ASN A 42 -1.48 5.50 -12.03
C ASN A 42 -0.88 4.11 -12.32
N ILE A 43 -0.77 3.17 -11.35
CA ILE A 43 -0.30 1.78 -11.61
C ILE A 43 -1.00 1.18 -12.81
N THR A 44 -2.33 1.15 -12.76
CA THR A 44 -3.15 0.52 -13.80
C THR A 44 -2.93 1.17 -15.16
N GLN A 45 -2.81 2.50 -15.20
CA GLN A 45 -2.58 3.23 -16.45
C GLN A 45 -1.16 3.03 -16.98
N ALA A 46 -0.15 3.15 -16.12
CA ALA A 46 1.25 2.89 -16.47
C ALA A 46 1.45 1.42 -16.87
N PHE A 47 0.72 0.50 -16.26
CA PHE A 47 0.68 -0.92 -16.59
C PHE A 47 0.11 -1.15 -17.99
N TYR A 48 -1.06 -0.59 -18.31
CA TYR A 48 -1.63 -0.73 -19.65
C TYR A 48 -0.77 -0.03 -20.71
N MET A 49 -0.26 1.17 -20.41
CA MET A 49 0.62 1.91 -21.34
C MET A 49 1.94 1.19 -21.60
N SER A 50 2.56 0.59 -20.59
CA SER A 50 3.80 -0.18 -20.76
C SER A 50 3.56 -1.46 -21.57
N ILE A 51 2.48 -2.19 -21.32
CA ILE A 51 2.12 -3.38 -22.12
C ILE A 51 1.86 -2.98 -23.58
N LEU A 52 1.06 -1.94 -23.82
CA LEU A 52 0.79 -1.44 -25.17
C LEU A 52 2.08 -1.00 -25.87
N GLY A 53 2.97 -0.28 -25.18
CA GLY A 53 4.26 0.13 -25.70
C GLY A 53 5.16 -1.05 -26.07
N ILE A 54 5.22 -2.09 -25.23
CA ILE A 54 5.99 -3.30 -25.50
C ILE A 54 5.42 -4.04 -26.72
N PHE A 55 4.09 -4.17 -26.84
CA PHE A 55 3.47 -4.78 -28.01
C PHE A 55 3.68 -3.96 -29.29
N ALA A 56 3.62 -2.64 -29.22
CA ALA A 56 3.91 -1.77 -30.36
C ALA A 56 5.36 -1.95 -30.85
N LEU A 57 6.33 -2.00 -29.94
CA LEU A 57 7.73 -2.28 -30.27
C LEU A 57 7.91 -3.67 -30.89
N LEU A 58 7.29 -4.71 -30.31
CA LEU A 58 7.36 -6.07 -30.80
C LEU A 58 6.73 -6.19 -32.19
N GLY A 59 5.54 -5.62 -32.39
CA GLY A 59 4.83 -5.61 -33.67
C GLY A 59 5.61 -4.88 -34.76
N GLY A 60 6.12 -3.67 -34.46
CA GLY A 60 6.97 -2.92 -35.38
C GLY A 60 8.24 -3.69 -35.75
N ALA A 61 8.88 -4.36 -34.78
CA ALA A 61 10.04 -5.19 -35.04
C ALA A 61 9.68 -6.39 -35.95
N ILE A 62 8.59 -7.10 -35.69
CA ILE A 62 8.15 -8.24 -36.51
C ILE A 62 7.83 -7.81 -37.94
N ILE A 63 7.07 -6.73 -38.13
CA ILE A 63 6.71 -6.21 -39.45
C ILE A 63 7.96 -5.82 -40.24
N LEU A 64 8.90 -5.11 -39.62
CA LEU A 64 10.17 -4.76 -40.26
C LEU A 64 10.98 -5.99 -40.63
N ASN A 65 11.01 -7.02 -39.76
CA ASN A 65 11.74 -8.25 -40.02
C ASN A 65 11.15 -9.01 -41.23
N ILE A 66 9.82 -9.12 -41.29
CA ILE A 66 9.10 -9.74 -42.41
C ILE A 66 9.33 -8.95 -43.71
N MET A 67 9.15 -7.63 -43.68
CA MET A 67 9.33 -6.77 -44.85
C MET A 67 10.75 -6.88 -45.41
N LEU A 68 11.76 -6.76 -44.55
CA LEU A 68 13.17 -6.85 -44.96
C LEU A 68 13.54 -8.25 -45.45
N ASN A 69 12.94 -9.31 -44.88
CA ASN A 69 13.12 -10.68 -45.35
C ASN A 69 12.51 -10.88 -46.75
N MET A 70 11.29 -10.37 -46.99
CA MET A 70 10.65 -10.42 -48.31
C MET A 70 11.40 -9.59 -49.35
N THR A 71 11.85 -8.37 -49.02
CA THR A 71 12.65 -7.53 -49.92
C THR A 71 13.99 -8.19 -50.28
N ARG A 72 14.57 -8.96 -49.36
CA ARG A 72 15.78 -9.75 -49.61
C ARG A 72 15.50 -10.94 -50.53
N ILE A 73 14.40 -11.65 -50.32
CA ILE A 73 13.99 -12.79 -51.16
C ILE A 73 13.63 -12.32 -52.58
N SER A 74 12.96 -11.16 -52.72
CA SER A 74 12.63 -10.58 -54.03
C SER A 74 13.84 -10.01 -54.77
N GLY A 75 14.93 -9.67 -54.05
CA GLY A 75 16.16 -9.13 -54.61
C GLY A 75 17.25 -10.16 -54.93
N CYS A 76 17.14 -11.39 -54.41
CA CYS A 76 18.14 -12.45 -54.60
C CYS A 76 17.46 -13.83 -54.72
N MET A 77 16.96 -14.19 -55.91
CA MET A 77 17.33 -15.52 -56.40
C MET A 77 18.85 -15.46 -56.63
N GLU A 78 19.58 -16.41 -56.04
CA GLU A 78 21.06 -16.51 -55.97
C GLU A 78 21.76 -15.71 -54.84
N ALA A 79 21.98 -16.39 -53.71
CA ALA A 79 23.34 -16.67 -53.21
C ALA A 79 23.25 -17.55 -51.96
N LYS A 80 23.92 -18.70 -52.05
CA LYS A 80 23.92 -19.83 -51.11
C LYS A 80 24.11 -19.45 -49.64
N GLU A 81 23.48 -20.28 -48.81
CA GLU A 81 23.77 -20.47 -47.40
C GLU A 81 25.27 -20.54 -47.13
N SER A 82 25.68 -19.88 -46.07
CA SER A 82 26.85 -20.27 -45.29
C SER A 82 26.43 -20.18 -43.82
N SER A 83 26.05 -21.34 -43.29
CA SER A 83 26.07 -21.61 -41.87
C SER A 83 27.51 -21.45 -41.38
N ASN A 84 27.69 -20.56 -40.41
CA ASN A 84 28.89 -20.57 -39.57
C ASN A 84 28.42 -20.55 -38.12
N THR A 85 28.35 -21.74 -37.55
CA THR A 85 28.30 -22.01 -36.12
C THR A 85 29.72 -21.98 -35.55
N ALA A 86 30.08 -20.93 -34.81
CA ALA A 86 30.99 -20.92 -33.66
C ALA A 86 31.10 -19.45 -33.17
N THR A 87 30.91 -19.12 -31.90
CA THR A 87 31.81 -19.51 -30.80
C THR A 87 31.10 -19.49 -29.44
N HIS A 88 31.34 -20.54 -28.68
CA HIS A 88 31.09 -20.63 -27.24
C HIS A 88 32.11 -19.76 -26.49
N GLY A 89 31.67 -18.94 -25.54
CA GLY A 89 32.61 -18.23 -24.65
C GLY A 89 32.03 -17.19 -23.70
N THR A 90 30.88 -16.58 -23.99
CA THR A 90 30.31 -15.50 -23.16
C THR A 90 28.85 -15.72 -22.71
N LYS A 91 28.21 -16.83 -23.12
CA LYS A 91 26.80 -17.13 -22.80
C LYS A 91 26.52 -17.28 -21.30
N LYS A 92 27.42 -17.90 -20.52
CA LYS A 92 27.18 -18.13 -19.09
C LYS A 92 27.11 -16.82 -18.29
N ARG A 93 28.00 -15.86 -18.56
CA ARG A 93 28.02 -14.56 -17.84
C ARG A 93 26.76 -13.75 -18.10
N ASN A 94 26.28 -13.69 -19.34
CA ASN A 94 25.09 -12.92 -19.69
C ASN A 94 23.81 -13.55 -19.13
N ILE A 95 23.75 -14.89 -19.03
CA ILE A 95 22.62 -15.59 -18.39
C ILE A 95 22.61 -15.33 -16.87
N VAL A 96 23.78 -15.39 -16.21
CA VAL A 96 23.89 -15.06 -14.78
C VAL A 96 23.46 -13.62 -14.50
N LEU A 97 23.88 -12.67 -15.36
CA LEU A 97 23.50 -11.27 -15.23
C LEU A 97 21.99 -11.05 -15.42
N ALA A 98 21.37 -11.76 -16.37
CA ALA A 98 19.92 -11.72 -16.55
C ALA A 98 19.19 -12.28 -15.32
N ILE A 99 19.60 -13.44 -14.81
CA ILE A 99 18.96 -14.03 -13.62
C ILE A 99 19.16 -13.15 -12.37
N GLY A 100 20.33 -12.52 -12.23
CA GLY A 100 20.64 -11.63 -11.10
C GLY A 100 19.76 -10.38 -11.01
N ILE A 101 19.09 -9.98 -12.10
CA ILE A 101 18.17 -8.83 -12.10
C ILE A 101 16.90 -9.13 -11.28
N PHE A 102 16.43 -10.39 -11.23
CA PHE A 102 15.20 -10.74 -10.54
C PHE A 102 15.23 -10.40 -9.03
N PRO A 103 16.23 -10.86 -8.24
CA PRO A 103 16.36 -10.47 -6.83
C PRO A 103 16.51 -8.96 -6.62
N VAL A 104 17.22 -8.27 -7.52
CA VAL A 104 17.42 -6.82 -7.44
C VAL A 104 16.09 -6.09 -7.61
N ILE A 105 15.28 -6.48 -8.58
CA ILE A 105 13.92 -5.95 -8.79
C ILE A 105 13.08 -6.17 -7.52
N VAL A 106 13.09 -7.38 -6.97
CA VAL A 106 12.34 -7.69 -5.73
C VAL A 106 12.79 -6.75 -4.61
N ALA A 107 14.09 -6.64 -4.36
CA ALA A 107 14.62 -5.76 -3.32
C ALA A 107 14.18 -4.30 -3.51
N LEU A 108 14.23 -3.78 -4.75
CA LEU A 108 13.78 -2.42 -5.08
C LEU A 108 12.27 -2.22 -4.84
N LEU A 109 11.45 -3.22 -5.17
CA LEU A 109 10.00 -3.15 -4.93
C LEU A 109 9.68 -3.11 -3.42
N PHE A 110 10.32 -3.96 -2.62
CA PHE A 110 10.15 -3.95 -1.17
C PHE A 110 10.65 -2.65 -0.52
N LEU A 111 11.78 -2.11 -1.00
CA LEU A 111 12.27 -0.79 -0.56
C LEU A 111 11.28 0.33 -0.92
N GLY A 112 10.71 0.28 -2.13
CA GLY A 112 9.72 1.25 -2.58
C GLY A 112 8.42 1.20 -1.77
N ASP A 113 7.96 0.00 -1.40
CA ASP A 113 6.79 -0.19 -0.53
C ASP A 113 7.07 0.35 0.88
N TYR A 114 8.21 -0.01 1.47
CA TYR A 114 8.62 0.47 2.79
C TYR A 114 8.69 2.01 2.84
N ALA A 115 9.35 2.63 1.85
CA ALA A 115 9.44 4.09 1.77
C ALA A 115 8.06 4.75 1.61
N SER A 116 7.17 4.14 0.82
CA SER A 116 5.79 4.61 0.63
C SER A 116 4.97 4.51 1.91
N SER A 117 5.14 3.42 2.66
CA SER A 117 4.49 3.20 3.96
C SER A 117 4.95 4.21 5.00
N LEU A 118 6.26 4.49 5.06
CA LEU A 118 6.84 5.47 5.98
C LEU A 118 6.32 6.88 5.69
N LYS A 119 6.30 7.29 4.41
CA LYS A 119 5.73 8.58 4.01
C LYS A 119 4.23 8.68 4.36
N LYS A 120 3.47 7.60 4.17
CA LYS A 120 2.06 7.56 4.57
C LYS A 120 1.90 7.67 6.09
N LYS A 121 2.73 6.98 6.88
CA LYS A 121 2.77 7.11 8.34
C LYS A 121 2.97 8.57 8.75
N GLU A 122 4.01 9.22 8.22
CA GLU A 122 4.32 10.62 8.54
C GLU A 122 3.14 11.55 8.23
N HIS A 123 2.51 11.40 7.06
CA HIS A 123 1.34 12.19 6.69
C HIS A 123 0.12 11.95 7.59
N LEU A 124 -0.12 10.71 8.05
CA LEU A 124 -1.23 10.42 8.97
C LEU A 124 -0.92 10.91 10.39
N VAL A 125 0.32 10.75 10.86
CA VAL A 125 0.76 11.30 12.15
C VAL A 125 0.58 12.81 12.18
N GLY A 126 1.07 13.54 11.17
CA GLY A 126 0.90 14.99 11.12
C GLY A 126 -0.58 15.43 11.04
N ALA A 127 -1.44 14.63 10.40
CA ALA A 127 -2.88 14.90 10.40
C ALA A 127 -3.52 14.66 11.78
N ALA A 128 -3.09 13.62 12.50
CA ALA A 128 -3.56 13.34 13.85
C ALA A 128 -3.11 14.43 14.85
N GLU A 129 -1.86 14.88 14.74
CA GLU A 129 -1.32 15.99 15.53
C GLU A 129 -2.09 17.29 15.28
N TYR A 130 -2.30 17.63 14.01
CA TYR A 130 -3.10 18.80 13.62
C TYR A 130 -4.52 18.72 14.20
N LEU A 131 -5.21 17.58 14.01
CA LEU A 131 -6.55 17.34 14.53
C LEU A 131 -6.61 17.53 16.05
N ALA A 132 -5.64 16.98 16.79
CA ALA A 132 -5.59 17.13 18.25
C ALA A 132 -5.29 18.58 18.67
N SER A 133 -4.39 19.27 17.97
CA SER A 133 -3.98 20.63 18.31
C SER A 133 -5.04 21.69 18.01
N GLU A 134 -5.83 21.51 16.96
CA GLU A 134 -6.84 22.47 16.52
C GLU A 134 -8.15 22.31 17.30
N ASN A 135 -8.44 21.10 17.77
CA ASN A 135 -9.70 20.76 18.44
C ASN A 135 -9.53 20.54 19.95
N LYS A 136 -8.76 21.40 20.63
CA LYS A 136 -8.39 21.21 22.06
C LYS A 136 -9.58 20.98 22.98
N GLU A 137 -10.66 21.74 22.83
CA GLU A 137 -11.86 21.57 23.66
C GLU A 137 -12.55 20.22 23.42
N SER A 138 -12.58 19.76 22.17
CA SER A 138 -13.07 18.43 21.82
C SER A 138 -12.19 17.35 22.44
N ILE A 139 -10.87 17.45 22.31
CA ILE A 139 -9.94 16.48 22.92
C ILE A 139 -10.06 16.47 24.44
N LYS A 140 -10.23 17.63 25.07
CA LYS A 140 -10.44 17.76 26.52
C LYS A 140 -11.74 17.11 26.97
N LEU A 141 -12.79 17.13 26.16
CA LEU A 141 -14.02 16.37 26.44
C LEU A 141 -13.74 14.87 26.42
N LEU A 142 -13.03 14.39 25.38
CA LEU A 142 -12.71 12.97 25.21
C LEU A 142 -11.79 12.44 26.31
N ILE A 143 -10.86 13.27 26.81
CA ILE A 143 -9.91 12.82 27.84
C ILE A 143 -10.54 12.70 29.24
N ASN A 144 -11.63 13.45 29.47
CA ASN A 144 -12.37 13.41 30.73
C ASN A 144 -13.40 12.27 30.72
N TYR A 145 -12.90 11.07 30.46
CA TYR A 145 -13.69 9.84 30.38
C TYR A 145 -14.32 9.47 31.72
N GLU A 146 -15.64 9.26 31.69
CA GLU A 146 -16.45 8.57 32.69
C GLU A 146 -17.49 7.73 31.94
N PHE A 147 -17.77 6.50 32.39
CA PHE A 147 -18.76 5.64 31.71
C PHE A 147 -20.19 6.06 32.07
N GLU A 148 -20.62 7.20 31.53
CA GLU A 148 -21.96 7.75 31.67
C GLU A 148 -22.61 7.96 30.30
N GLU A 149 -23.94 7.94 30.25
CA GLU A 149 -24.71 8.25 29.04
C GLU A 149 -24.29 9.60 28.44
N THR A 150 -24.10 10.62 29.28
CA THR A 150 -23.71 11.96 28.82
C THR A 150 -22.35 11.97 28.13
N TYR A 151 -21.39 11.16 28.62
CA TYR A 151 -20.08 11.03 27.99
C TYR A 151 -20.19 10.31 26.65
N ILE A 152 -20.96 9.21 26.59
CA ILE A 152 -21.13 8.39 25.38
C ILE A 152 -21.75 9.22 24.26
N GLU A 153 -22.84 9.94 24.56
CA GLU A 153 -23.55 10.80 23.59
C GLU A 153 -22.63 11.94 23.10
N LYS A 154 -22.01 12.70 24.02
CA LYS A 154 -21.11 13.80 23.65
C LYS A 154 -19.88 13.33 22.88
N THR A 155 -19.33 12.18 23.24
CA THR A 155 -18.19 11.58 22.53
C THR A 155 -18.59 11.22 21.10
N ALA A 156 -19.76 10.61 20.89
CA ALA A 156 -20.25 10.29 19.56
C ALA A 156 -20.42 11.55 18.69
N ASP A 157 -20.98 12.62 19.24
CA ASP A 157 -21.13 13.91 18.56
C ASP A 157 -19.79 14.55 18.19
N VAL A 158 -18.85 14.59 19.13
CA VAL A 158 -17.49 15.08 18.89
C VAL A 158 -16.81 14.28 17.78
N LEU A 159 -16.84 12.96 17.86
CA LEU A 159 -16.19 12.08 16.87
C LEU A 159 -16.86 12.20 15.49
N LYS A 160 -18.18 12.41 15.46
CA LYS A 160 -18.91 12.69 14.22
C LYS A 160 -18.43 13.98 13.57
N ILE A 161 -18.25 15.06 14.34
CA ILE A 161 -17.71 16.33 13.84
C ILE A 161 -16.27 16.16 13.35
N LEU A 162 -15.39 15.57 14.16
CA LEU A 162 -13.97 15.37 13.82
C LEU A 162 -13.80 14.57 12.53
N THR A 163 -14.63 13.54 12.31
CA THR A 163 -14.63 12.73 11.09
C THR A 163 -15.05 13.56 9.85
N GLN A 164 -15.88 14.59 10.00
CA GLN A 164 -16.30 15.47 8.89
C GLN A 164 -15.24 16.52 8.56
N VAL A 165 -14.52 17.00 9.57
CA VAL A 165 -13.48 18.03 9.41
C VAL A 165 -12.21 17.42 8.80
N GLU A 166 -11.81 16.22 9.23
CA GLU A 166 -10.62 15.55 8.72
C GLU A 166 -10.98 14.36 7.82
N LYS A 167 -11.11 14.63 6.51
CA LYS A 167 -11.46 13.63 5.51
C LYS A 167 -10.45 12.48 5.40
N LYS A 168 -9.21 12.66 5.89
CA LYS A 168 -8.20 11.58 5.92
C LYS A 168 -8.57 10.45 6.88
N PHE A 169 -9.42 10.71 7.87
CA PHE A 169 -9.84 9.72 8.87
C PHE A 169 -11.36 9.49 8.82
N PRO A 170 -11.85 8.66 7.89
CA PRO A 170 -13.29 8.34 7.78
C PRO A 170 -13.88 7.62 9.01
N ASP A 171 -13.02 7.06 9.86
CA ASP A 171 -13.38 6.47 11.14
C ASP A 171 -12.37 6.88 12.21
N ILE A 172 -12.84 7.69 13.15
CA ILE A 172 -12.14 8.14 14.35
C ILE A 172 -12.84 7.51 15.55
N ARG A 173 -12.06 6.82 16.38
CA ARG A 173 -12.52 6.24 17.63
C ARG A 173 -11.63 6.68 18.78
N VAL A 174 -12.19 6.64 19.99
CA VAL A 174 -11.45 6.89 21.22
C VAL A 174 -11.38 5.58 21.99
N VAL A 175 -10.17 5.20 22.38
CA VAL A 175 -9.92 4.04 23.23
C VAL A 175 -9.51 4.54 24.62
N VAL A 176 -10.12 3.95 25.64
CA VAL A 176 -9.86 4.23 27.06
C VAL A 176 -9.60 2.91 27.79
N GLN A 177 -8.93 2.99 28.95
CA GLN A 177 -8.83 1.86 29.86
C GLN A 177 -9.95 1.92 30.90
N ASP A 178 -10.58 0.78 31.18
CA ASP A 178 -11.59 0.62 32.22
C ASP A 178 -11.60 -0.84 32.74
N SER A 179 -12.47 -1.15 33.69
CA SER A 179 -12.70 -2.49 34.22
C SER A 179 -14.16 -2.92 34.06
N VAL A 180 -14.35 -4.18 33.65
CA VAL A 180 -15.65 -4.87 33.63
C VAL A 180 -15.54 -6.08 34.55
N GLY A 181 -16.22 -6.01 35.71
CA GLY A 181 -15.94 -6.89 36.83
C GLY A 181 -14.48 -6.74 37.28
N ASP A 182 -13.78 -7.86 37.44
CA ASP A 182 -12.35 -7.89 37.84
C ASP A 182 -11.38 -7.77 36.65
N ASN A 183 -11.89 -7.66 35.42
CA ASN A 183 -11.06 -7.67 34.22
C ASN A 183 -10.75 -6.24 33.76
N ASN A 184 -9.46 -5.90 33.72
CA ASN A 184 -8.97 -4.71 33.02
C ASN A 184 -9.16 -4.88 31.51
N VAL A 185 -9.99 -4.01 30.93
CA VAL A 185 -10.33 -4.02 29.51
C VAL A 185 -10.05 -2.65 28.89
N PHE A 186 -10.08 -2.61 27.56
CA PHE A 186 -10.09 -1.36 26.82
C PHE A 186 -11.49 -1.20 26.25
N LEU A 187 -12.05 0.01 26.40
CA LEU A 187 -13.32 0.35 25.76
C LEU A 187 -13.05 1.26 24.57
N PHE A 188 -13.88 1.16 23.53
CA PHE A 188 -13.82 2.06 22.39
C PHE A 188 -15.15 2.78 22.17
N PHE A 189 -15.07 4.06 21.83
CA PHE A 189 -16.22 4.88 21.46
C PHE A 189 -16.03 5.40 20.03
N GLY A 190 -17.10 5.40 19.24
CA GLY A 190 -17.10 5.87 17.87
C GLY A 190 -18.20 6.90 17.61
N LYS A 191 -18.33 7.34 16.36
CA LYS A 191 -19.35 8.31 15.92
C LYS A 191 -20.81 7.83 16.03
N TRP A 192 -21.01 6.54 16.31
CA TRP A 192 -22.32 5.92 16.49
C TRP A 192 -22.33 5.18 17.82
N HIS A 193 -23.43 5.30 18.55
CA HIS A 193 -23.73 4.42 19.67
C HIS A 193 -24.81 3.42 19.24
N ASN A 194 -24.72 2.17 19.69
CA ASN A 194 -25.76 1.18 19.48
C ASN A 194 -26.87 1.42 20.51
N SER A 195 -27.85 2.27 20.20
CA SER A 195 -29.10 2.31 20.97
C SER A 195 -30.19 1.63 20.15
N LYS A 196 -30.41 0.35 20.42
CA LYS A 196 -31.67 -0.31 20.05
C LYS A 196 -32.58 -0.22 21.26
N ASP A 197 -33.54 0.68 21.17
CA ASP A 197 -34.81 0.71 21.90
C ASP A 197 -34.80 0.90 23.43
N GLU A 198 -33.67 0.81 24.15
CA GLU A 198 -33.54 1.26 25.54
C GLU A 198 -32.16 1.91 25.77
N LYS A 199 -32.12 3.12 26.36
CA LYS A 199 -30.91 3.91 26.70
C LYS A 199 -30.07 3.30 27.83
N ILE A 200 -29.96 1.97 27.90
CA ILE A 200 -29.15 1.28 28.89
C ILE A 200 -27.82 0.91 28.24
N PHE A 201 -26.78 1.71 28.53
CA PHE A 201 -25.43 1.43 28.05
C PHE A 201 -24.73 0.44 28.98
N LYS A 202 -24.23 -0.66 28.42
CA LYS A 202 -23.44 -1.68 29.12
C LYS A 202 -22.00 -1.63 28.66
N LYS A 203 -21.03 -1.69 29.58
CA LYS A 203 -19.59 -1.62 29.24
C LYS A 203 -19.17 -2.73 28.29
N GLU A 204 -19.81 -3.90 28.38
CA GLU A 204 -19.61 -5.07 27.55
C GLU A 204 -19.78 -4.77 26.05
N ASP A 205 -20.70 -3.87 25.70
CA ASP A 205 -20.99 -3.48 24.32
C ASP A 205 -19.90 -2.57 23.72
N TYR A 206 -19.02 -2.02 24.57
CA TYR A 206 -17.95 -1.10 24.19
C TYR A 206 -16.56 -1.73 24.29
N ILE A 207 -16.45 -3.02 24.66
CA ILE A 207 -15.15 -3.69 24.78
C ILE A 207 -14.45 -3.69 23.42
N PHE A 208 -13.23 -3.16 23.38
CA PHE A 208 -12.39 -3.11 22.19
C PHE A 208 -11.76 -4.48 21.92
N PRO A 209 -12.14 -5.16 20.83
CA PRO A 209 -11.57 -6.46 20.47
C PRO A 209 -10.18 -6.26 19.88
N ALA A 210 -9.19 -6.04 20.74
CA ALA A 210 -7.79 -5.87 20.37
C ALA A 210 -7.10 -7.22 20.15
N SER A 211 -6.26 -7.29 19.11
CA SER A 211 -5.28 -8.37 18.94
C SER A 211 -4.34 -8.43 20.15
N GLN A 212 -3.59 -9.53 20.31
CA GLN A 212 -2.61 -9.63 21.40
C GLN A 212 -1.59 -8.47 21.35
N GLU A 213 -1.08 -8.17 20.16
CA GLU A 213 -0.10 -7.11 19.94
C GLU A 213 -0.67 -5.71 20.24
N ASP A 214 -1.91 -5.44 19.84
CA ASP A 214 -2.60 -4.18 20.15
C ASP A 214 -2.85 -4.05 21.65
N ARG A 215 -3.23 -5.14 22.31
CA ARG A 215 -3.48 -5.17 23.76
C ARG A 215 -2.21 -4.89 24.55
N GLU A 216 -1.08 -5.47 24.15
CA GLU A 216 0.21 -5.21 24.78
C GLU A 216 0.69 -3.77 24.57
N TYR A 217 0.47 -3.22 23.37
CA TYR A 217 0.71 -1.80 23.10
C TYR A 217 -0.15 -0.89 23.99
N LEU A 218 -1.48 -1.10 24.01
CA LEU A 218 -2.39 -0.29 24.80
C LEU A 218 -2.05 -0.39 26.30
N LYS A 219 -1.76 -1.59 26.81
CA LYS A 219 -1.30 -1.77 28.19
C LYS A 219 -0.10 -0.86 28.49
N ARG A 220 0.94 -0.86 27.64
CA ARG A 220 2.10 0.01 27.82
C ARG A 220 1.73 1.49 27.80
N VAL A 221 0.88 1.91 26.87
CA VAL A 221 0.41 3.30 26.81
C VAL A 221 -0.31 3.68 28.10
N PHE A 222 -1.29 2.91 28.57
CA PHE A 222 -2.04 3.34 29.76
C PHE A 222 -1.28 3.13 31.08
N SER A 223 -0.36 2.16 31.17
CA SER A 223 0.35 1.82 32.42
C SER A 223 1.70 2.53 32.62
N SER A 224 2.28 3.12 31.57
CA SER A 224 3.59 3.77 31.62
C SER A 224 3.55 5.14 30.96
N SER A 225 4.66 5.89 30.99
CA SER A 225 4.81 7.14 30.24
C SER A 225 5.04 6.92 28.73
N TYR A 226 4.79 5.71 28.21
CA TYR A 226 4.99 5.34 26.81
C TYR A 226 4.03 6.10 25.87
N SER A 227 4.57 6.98 25.04
CA SER A 227 3.81 7.88 24.15
C SER A 227 4.09 7.64 22.66
N GLU A 228 4.78 6.55 22.31
CA GLU A 228 5.06 6.25 20.91
C GLU A 228 3.78 5.91 20.16
N ILE A 229 3.67 6.42 18.94
CA ILE A 229 2.54 6.19 18.05
C ILE A 229 2.69 4.83 17.38
N LYS A 230 1.68 3.96 17.52
CA LYS A 230 1.60 2.71 16.73
C LYS A 230 0.91 2.96 15.39
N PHE A 231 1.54 2.50 14.32
CA PHE A 231 1.03 2.56 12.96
C PHE A 231 1.03 1.16 12.36
N SER A 232 -0.09 0.76 11.76
CA SER A 232 -0.21 -0.46 10.97
C SER A 232 -0.67 -0.12 9.55
N ALA A 233 -0.21 -0.90 8.58
CA ALA A 233 -0.62 -0.80 7.19
C ALA A 233 -0.82 -2.21 6.63
N HIS A 234 -2.07 -2.59 6.36
CA HIS A 234 -2.39 -3.91 5.82
C HIS A 234 -3.60 -3.85 4.88
N ASP A 235 -3.53 -4.45 3.69
CA ASP A 235 -4.63 -4.54 2.69
C ASP A 235 -5.39 -3.20 2.48
N GLY A 236 -4.63 -2.13 2.18
CA GLY A 236 -5.19 -0.78 2.00
C GLY A 236 -5.84 -0.12 3.25
N LYS A 237 -5.83 -0.81 4.40
CA LYS A 237 -6.25 -0.28 5.70
C LYS A 237 -5.02 0.25 6.45
N TYR A 238 -5.06 1.52 6.79
CA TYR A 238 -4.08 2.15 7.67
C TYR A 238 -4.74 2.37 9.03
N GLU A 239 -4.07 1.98 10.09
CA GLU A 239 -4.54 2.19 11.46
C GLU A 239 -3.46 2.93 12.23
N LEU A 240 -3.87 3.95 12.97
CA LEU A 240 -2.99 4.78 13.77
C LEU A 240 -3.55 4.85 15.18
N TYR A 241 -2.75 4.45 16.15
CA TYR A 241 -3.03 4.64 17.56
C TYR A 241 -2.25 5.86 18.05
N PHE A 242 -2.95 6.96 18.25
CA PHE A 242 -2.37 8.24 18.65
C PHE A 242 -2.66 8.52 20.14
N PRO A 243 -1.71 8.27 21.05
CA PRO A 243 -1.91 8.46 22.48
C PRO A 243 -1.91 9.96 22.83
N ILE A 244 -2.90 10.39 23.62
CA ILE A 244 -3.02 11.75 24.14
C ILE A 244 -3.01 11.70 25.66
N ARG A 245 -2.24 12.58 26.29
CA ARG A 245 -2.13 12.69 27.75
C ARG A 245 -2.29 14.12 28.18
N GLU A 246 -3.22 14.36 29.09
CA GLU A 246 -3.38 15.64 29.77
C GLU A 246 -3.81 15.38 31.22
N HIS A 247 -3.27 16.16 32.16
CA HIS A 247 -3.68 16.14 33.57
C HIS A 247 -3.71 14.74 34.22
N GLY A 248 -2.79 13.85 33.84
CA GLY A 248 -2.70 12.49 34.37
C GLY A 248 -3.71 11.49 33.79
N ARG A 249 -4.61 11.94 32.90
CA ARG A 249 -5.51 11.08 32.13
C ARG A 249 -4.91 10.77 30.77
N VAL A 250 -5.28 9.62 30.22
CA VAL A 250 -4.75 9.10 28.95
C VAL A 250 -5.92 8.60 28.13
N ILE A 251 -5.92 8.93 26.85
CA ILE A 251 -6.76 8.29 25.84
C ILE A 251 -5.90 7.93 24.63
N VAL A 252 -6.42 7.05 23.79
CA VAL A 252 -5.81 6.77 22.48
C VAL A 252 -6.82 7.06 21.39
N LEU A 253 -6.52 8.02 20.52
CA LEU A 253 -7.28 8.19 19.29
C LEU A 253 -6.90 7.06 18.33
N TYR A 254 -7.88 6.21 18.03
CA TYR A 254 -7.76 5.16 17.05
C TYR A 254 -8.32 5.65 15.72
N LEU A 255 -7.42 5.95 14.80
CA LEU A 255 -7.73 6.59 13.52
C LEU A 255 -7.52 5.56 12.41
N THR A 256 -8.51 5.40 11.52
CA THR A 256 -8.34 4.52 10.36
C THR A 256 -8.59 5.25 9.05
N ASP A 257 -7.72 4.97 8.08
CA ASP A 257 -7.88 5.37 6.68
C ASP A 257 -8.02 4.09 5.86
N ARG A 258 -9.22 3.85 5.32
CA ARG A 258 -9.48 2.72 4.43
C ARG A 258 -9.54 3.22 3.01
N GLN A 259 -8.49 2.95 2.25
CA GLN A 259 -8.47 3.23 0.83
C GLN A 259 -8.98 2.00 0.09
N ARG A 260 -10.03 2.16 -0.74
CA ARG A 260 -10.40 1.13 -1.71
C ARG A 260 -9.27 1.05 -2.73
N TYR A 261 -8.37 0.10 -2.54
CA TYR A 261 -7.36 -0.21 -3.53
C TYR A 261 -8.00 -0.97 -4.70
N GLY A 262 -7.51 -0.72 -5.92
CA GLY A 262 -8.08 -1.17 -7.18
C GLY A 262 -8.15 -2.68 -7.35
N LYS A 263 -9.06 -3.34 -6.63
CA LYS A 263 -9.65 -4.60 -7.06
C LYS A 263 -10.59 -4.26 -8.20
N LEU A 264 -10.39 -4.91 -9.35
CA LEU A 264 -11.25 -4.77 -10.54
C LEU A 264 -12.72 -4.91 -10.11
N GLY A 265 -13.52 -3.85 -10.31
CA GLY A 265 -14.98 -3.86 -10.05
C GLY A 265 -15.51 -3.08 -8.85
N SER A 266 -14.82 -2.03 -8.35
CA SER A 266 -15.46 -0.98 -7.53
C SER A 266 -15.83 0.24 -8.35
#